data_AF-A0A0G4NR36-F1
#
_entry.id   AF-A0A0G4NR36-F1
#
_cell.length_a   1.000
_cell.length_b   1.000
_cell.length_c   1.000
_cell.angle_alpha   90.00
_cell.angle_beta   90.00
_cell.angle_gamma   90.00
#
_symmetry.space_group_name_H-M   'P 1'
#
loop_
_entity.id
_entity.type
_entity.pdbx_description
1 polymer ?
#
loop_
_entity_poly.entity_id
_entity_poly.type
_entity_poly.pdbx_seq_one_letter_code
_entity_poly.pdbx_strand_id
1 'polypeptide(L)'
;SRKPKKTPEQLEKEQKEREKKRLRGEEVPEEKVDDTTDLKLRYYEQQIILAKHDNKYLEVCKNYRQVLDTEAVENDPAKLH
;
A
#
# COMPACT_ATOMS: atom_id res chain seq x y z
N SER A 1 5.87 -5.53 7.15
CA SER A 1 7.16 -4.84 6.98
C SER A 1 7.15 -4.13 5.65
N ARG A 2 7.47 -2.83 5.61
CA ARG A 2 7.58 -2.07 4.35
C ARG A 2 8.46 -2.84 3.38
N LYS A 3 7.93 -3.12 2.19
CA LYS A 3 8.75 -3.67 1.12
C LYS A 3 9.63 -2.53 0.60
N PRO A 4 10.93 -2.75 0.37
CA PRO A 4 11.78 -1.70 -0.18
C PRO A 4 11.20 -1.23 -1.52
N LYS A 5 11.16 0.09 -1.74
CA LYS A 5 10.76 0.67 -3.03
C LYS A 5 11.65 0.09 -4.12
N LYS A 6 11.03 -0.43 -5.19
CA LYS A 6 11.78 -0.94 -6.35
C LYS A 6 12.57 0.21 -6.96
N THR A 7 13.82 -0.04 -7.37
CA THR A 7 14.61 0.95 -8.09
C THR A 7 14.01 1.19 -9.48
N PRO A 8 14.26 2.36 -10.10
CA PRO A 8 13.77 2.64 -11.46
C PRO A 8 14.22 1.57 -12.48
N GLU A 9 15.44 1.05 -12.32
CA GLU A 9 15.97 -0.04 -13.15
C GLU A 9 15.20 -1.36 -12.98
N GLN A 10 14.76 -1.68 -11.76
CA GLN A 10 13.94 -2.86 -11.48
C GLN A 10 12.52 -2.72 -12.04
N LEU A 11 11.94 -1.52 -11.97
CA LEU A 11 10.63 -1.23 -12.55
C LEU A 11 10.64 -1.36 -14.09
N GLU A 12 11.65 -0.81 -14.75
CA GLU A 12 11.80 -0.95 -16.21
C GLU A 12 12.01 -2.41 -16.63
N LYS A 13 12.81 -3.16 -15.88
CA LYS A 13 13.06 -4.58 -16.17
C LYS A 13 11.78 -5.40 -16.06
N GLU A 14 10.97 -5.14 -15.04
CA GLU A 14 9.68 -5.80 -14.84
C GLU A 14 8.67 -5.43 -15.93
N GLN A 15 8.62 -4.18 -16.35
CA GLN A 15 7.78 -3.73 -17.47
C GLN A 15 8.18 -4.38 -18.80
N LYS A 16 9.48 -4.38 -19.13
CA LYS A 16 10.02 -5.03 -20.33
C LYS A 16 9.78 -6.55 -20.32
N GLU A 17 9.85 -7.18 -19.15
CA GLU A 17 9.54 -8.61 -19.01
C GLU A 17 8.04 -8.88 -19.19
N ARG A 18 7.18 -8.04 -18.61
CA ARG A 18 5.72 -8.12 -18.75
C ARG A 18 5.28 -7.91 -20.20
N GLU A 19 5.93 -7.00 -20.92
CA GLU A 19 5.71 -6.77 -22.36
C GLU A 19 6.20 -7.96 -23.21
N LYS A 20 7.36 -8.53 -22.90
CA LYS A 20 7.84 -9.76 -23.57
C LYS A 20 6.92 -10.95 -23.34
N LYS A 21 6.34 -11.10 -22.14
CA LYS A 21 5.34 -12.15 -21.85
C LYS A 21 4.08 -11.96 -22.68
N ARG A 22 3.57 -10.71 -22.78
CA ARG A 22 2.47 -10.34 -23.69
C ARG A 22 2.78 -10.69 -25.15
N LEU A 23 3.97 -10.35 -25.65
CA LEU A 23 4.39 -10.64 -27.04
C LEU A 23 4.54 -12.15 -27.30
N ARG A 24 4.89 -12.94 -26.29
CA ARG A 24 4.97 -14.42 -26.38
C ARG A 24 3.60 -15.11 -26.30
N GLY A 25 2.51 -14.37 -26.13
CA GLY A 25 1.17 -14.93 -25.99
C GLY A 25 0.91 -15.60 -24.64
N GLU A 26 1.75 -15.34 -23.63
CA GLU A 26 1.50 -15.78 -22.25
C GLU A 26 0.46 -14.86 -21.60
N GLU A 27 -0.50 -15.45 -20.87
CA GLU A 27 -1.46 -14.70 -20.05
C GLU A 27 -0.70 -13.86 -19.02
N VAL A 28 -0.80 -12.54 -19.15
CA VAL A 28 -0.29 -11.60 -18.15
C VAL A 28 -1.42 -11.25 -17.20
N PRO A 29 -1.31 -11.55 -15.90
CA PRO A 29 -2.29 -11.13 -14.91
C PRO A 29 -2.49 -9.62 -14.96
N GLU A 30 -3.75 -9.18 -15.07
CA GLU A 30 -4.10 -7.77 -14.97
C GLU A 30 -3.69 -7.23 -13.59
N GLU A 31 -3.18 -6.00 -13.59
CA GLU A 31 -2.79 -5.32 -12.37
C GLU A 31 -4.06 -4.95 -11.62
N LYS A 32 -4.38 -5.71 -10.56
CA LYS A 32 -5.54 -5.43 -9.72
C LYS A 32 -5.35 -4.07 -9.06
N VAL A 33 -6.16 -3.11 -9.48
CA VAL A 33 -6.31 -1.84 -8.77
C VAL A 33 -6.82 -2.15 -7.36
N ASP A 34 -6.11 -1.71 -6.32
CA ASP A 34 -6.54 -1.92 -4.93
C ASP A 34 -7.73 -1.01 -4.60
N ASP A 35 -8.93 -1.50 -4.94
CA ASP A 35 -10.23 -0.85 -4.69
C ASP A 35 -10.57 -0.69 -3.19
N THR A 36 -9.79 -1.34 -2.32
CA THR A 36 -10.06 -1.33 -0.86
C THR A 36 -9.21 -0.33 -0.09
N THR A 37 -8.39 0.46 -0.78
CA THR A 37 -7.45 1.39 -0.16
C THR A 37 -8.14 2.40 0.75
N ASP A 38 -9.20 3.05 0.27
CA ASP A 38 -9.93 4.07 1.04
C ASP A 38 -10.61 3.47 2.28
N LEU A 39 -11.15 2.26 2.14
CA LEU A 39 -11.75 1.52 3.24
C LEU A 39 -10.69 1.16 4.31
N LYS A 40 -9.49 0.75 3.91
CA LYS A 40 -8.38 0.47 4.83
C LYS A 40 -7.99 1.72 5.63
N LEU A 41 -7.92 2.88 4.98
CA LEU A 41 -7.59 4.14 5.65
C LEU A 41 -8.64 4.50 6.71
N ARG A 42 -9.93 4.45 6.35
CA ARG A 42 -11.05 4.68 7.28
C ARG A 42 -11.07 3.70 8.44
N TYR A 43 -10.79 2.43 8.17
CA TYR A 43 -10.70 1.41 9.20
C TYR A 43 -9.61 1.75 10.23
N TYR A 44 -8.40 2.07 9.79
CA TYR A 44 -7.32 2.39 10.73
C TYR A 44 -7.56 3.71 11.47
N GLU A 45 -8.18 4.70 10.84
CA GLU A 45 -8.66 5.92 11.50
C GLU A 45 -9.60 5.57 12.67
N GLN A 46 -10.59 4.71 12.42
CA GLN A 46 -11.52 4.23 13.45
C GLN A 46 -10.78 3.49 14.60
N GLN A 47 -9.83 2.61 14.26
CA GLN A 47 -9.05 1.87 15.26
C GLN A 47 -8.17 2.79 16.12
N ILE A 48 -7.64 3.87 15.56
CA ILE A 48 -6.89 4.90 16.30
C ILE A 48 -7.82 5.59 17.30
N ILE A 49 -9.02 5.99 16.89
CA ILE A 49 -10.01 6.66 17.77
C ILE A 49 -10.37 5.75 18.95
N LEU A 50 -10.70 4.49 18.69
CA LEU A 50 -11.04 3.51 19.73
C LEU A 50 -9.87 3.27 20.69
N ALA A 51 -8.66 3.06 20.16
CA ALA A 51 -7.48 2.82 20.98
C ALA A 51 -7.10 4.04 21.85
N LYS A 52 -7.32 5.27 21.36
CA LYS A 52 -7.14 6.50 22.15
C LYS A 52 -8.15 6.57 23.31
N HIS A 53 -9.42 6.28 23.05
CA HIS A 53 -10.46 6.27 24.08
C HIS A 53 -10.17 5.22 25.17
N ASP A 54 -9.59 4.08 24.78
CA ASP A 54 -9.20 3.00 25.69
C ASP A 54 -7.83 3.22 26.38
N ASN A 55 -7.15 4.35 26.16
CA ASN A 55 -5.79 4.63 26.63
C ASN A 55 -4.72 3.59 26.18
N LYS A 56 -4.95 2.88 25.08
CA LYS A 56 -4.05 1.86 24.51
C LYS A 56 -3.03 2.50 23.56
N TYR A 57 -2.14 3.32 24.08
CA TYR A 57 -1.21 4.12 23.27
C TYR A 57 -0.25 3.30 22.39
N LEU A 58 0.14 2.10 22.80
CA LEU A 58 0.93 1.20 21.94
C LEU A 58 0.14 0.73 20.71
N GLU A 59 -1.16 0.49 20.85
CA GLU A 59 -2.03 0.10 19.73
C GLU A 59 -2.30 1.30 18.81
N VAL A 60 -2.40 2.51 19.36
CA VAL A 60 -2.44 3.75 18.58
C VAL A 60 -1.20 3.87 17.68
N CYS A 61 0.00 3.69 18.23
CA CYS A 61 1.25 3.71 17.46
C CYS A 61 1.29 2.63 16.36
N LYS A 62 0.80 1.43 16.67
CA LYS A 62 0.71 0.33 15.72
C LYS A 62 -0.23 0.65 14.56
N ASN A 63 -1.40 1.21 14.84
CA ASN A 63 -2.36 1.60 13.79
C ASN A 63 -1.84 2.75 12.92
N TYR A 64 -1.17 3.75 13.49
CA TYR A 64 -0.49 4.80 12.70
C TYR A 64 0.58 4.21 11.77
N ARG A 65 1.33 3.19 12.22
CA ARG A 65 2.30 2.51 11.37
C ARG A 65 1.61 1.79 10.20
N GLN A 66 0.45 1.17 10.41
CA GLN A 66 -0.30 0.52 9.34
C GLN A 66 -0.80 1.52 8.29
N VAL A 67 -1.28 2.70 8.72
CA VAL A 67 -1.67 3.79 7.80
C VAL A 67 -0.49 4.19 6.91
N LEU A 68 0.68 4.41 7.51
CA LEU A 68 1.90 4.79 6.78
C LEU A 68 2.45 3.66 5.88
N ASP A 69 2.09 2.42 6.13
CA ASP A 69 2.48 1.25 5.34
C ASP A 69 1.47 0.96 4.21
N THR A 70 0.38 1.73 4.08
CA THR A 70 -0.54 1.62 2.93
C THR A 70 0.07 2.25 1.68
N GLU A 71 -0.07 1.58 0.54
CA GLU A 71 0.54 2.00 -0.74
C GLU A 71 0.10 3.42 -1.17
N ALA A 72 -1.10 3.85 -0.81
CA ALA A 72 -1.57 5.20 -1.11
C ALA A 72 -0.83 6.29 -0.33
N VAL A 73 -0.56 6.09 0.96
CA VAL A 73 0.16 7.05 1.80
C VAL A 73 1.67 6.98 1.53
N GLU A 74 2.19 5.81 1.18
CA GLU A 74 3.61 5.64 0.83
C GLU A 74 4.00 6.31 -0.49
N ASN A 75 3.06 6.35 -1.45
CA ASN A 75 3.25 7.00 -2.75
C ASN A 75 2.84 8.48 -2.74
N ASP A 76 1.91 8.88 -1.87
CA ASP A 76 1.46 10.26 -1.73
C ASP A 76 1.25 10.64 -0.24
N PRO A 77 2.24 11.32 0.37
CA PRO A 77 2.14 11.77 1.75
C PRO A 77 0.99 12.74 2.02
N ALA A 78 0.43 13.41 1.00
CA ALA A 78 -0.70 14.31 1.16
C ALA A 78 -1.98 13.57 1.57
N LYS A 79 -2.07 12.25 1.30
CA LYS A 79 -3.22 11.40 1.70
C LYS A 79 -3.24 11.04 3.19
N LEU A 80 -2.29 11.56 3.97
CA LEU A 80 -2.24 11.36 5.42
C LEU A 80 -3.25 12.24 6.19
N HIS A 81 -3.84 13.26 5.54
CA HIS A 81 -4.64 14.31 6.18
C HIS A 81 -5.95 14.62 5.46
#